data_AF-A0A644Z4S0-F1
#
_entry.id   AF-A0A644Z4S0-F1
#
_cell.length_a   1.000
_cell.length_b   1.000
_cell.length_c   1.000
_cell.angle_alpha   90.00
_cell.angle_beta   90.00
_cell.angle_gamma   90.00
#
_symmetry.space_group_name_H-M   'P 1'
#
loop_
_entity.id
_entity.type
_entity.pdbx_description
1 polymer ?
#
loop_
_entity_poly.entity_id
_entity_poly.type
_entity_poly.pdbx_seq_one_letter_code
_entity_poly.pdbx_strand_id
1 'polypeptide(L)'
;MKKFSTDSISKEKLTKAKEQLKGSYILGLESTSSRMFSNGKSVLFKDKINTPSDVISRIDSINHEKIEKVMDMTFRKGIYNSAFVGKDSTLLKDIYKDNLDEFSFNHTKM
;
A
#
# COMPACT_ATOMS: atom_id res chain seq x y z
N MET A 1 -9.86 4.40 11.13
CA MET A 1 -9.15 5.22 10.14
C MET A 1 -8.89 6.66 10.57
N LYS A 2 -9.87 7.37 11.17
CA LYS A 2 -9.75 8.80 11.53
C LYS A 2 -8.47 9.14 12.32
N LYS A 3 -8.20 8.43 13.44
CA LYS A 3 -6.99 8.64 14.27
C LYS A 3 -5.68 8.43 13.50
N PHE A 4 -5.56 7.33 12.76
CA PHE A 4 -4.39 7.07 11.90
C PHE A 4 -4.19 8.15 10.85
N SER A 5 -5.29 8.66 10.27
CA SER A 5 -5.23 9.66 9.19
C SER A 5 -4.88 11.09 9.66
N THR A 6 -5.01 11.39 10.96
CA THR A 6 -4.75 12.71 11.54
C THR A 6 -3.43 12.78 12.29
N ASP A 7 -2.97 11.66 12.84
CA ASP A 7 -1.74 11.62 13.63
C ASP A 7 -0.52 11.57 12.68
N SER A 8 0.34 12.59 12.74
CA SER A 8 1.57 12.60 11.93
C SER A 8 2.64 11.70 12.54
N ILE A 9 3.43 11.04 11.69
CA ILE A 9 4.56 10.22 12.13
C ILE A 9 5.62 11.10 12.79
N SER A 10 6.32 10.63 13.83
CA SER A 10 7.44 11.41 14.39
C SER A 10 8.67 11.34 13.47
N LYS A 11 9.54 12.35 13.54
CA LYS A 11 10.79 12.39 12.76
C LYS A 11 11.67 11.15 12.98
N GLU A 12 11.79 10.71 14.24
CA GLU A 12 12.57 9.51 14.59
C GLU A 12 11.98 8.24 13.96
N LYS A 13 10.65 8.06 14.03
CA LYS A 13 9.96 6.93 13.40
C LYS A 13 10.11 6.97 11.88
N LEU A 14 10.03 8.15 11.27
CA LEU A 14 10.24 8.31 9.82
C LEU A 14 11.66 7.89 9.41
N THR A 15 12.68 8.32 10.14
CA THR A 15 14.07 7.91 9.86
C THR A 15 14.22 6.40 9.98
N LYS A 16 13.74 5.80 11.08
CA LYS A 16 13.81 4.34 11.27
C LYS A 16 13.08 3.57 10.16
N ALA A 17 11.90 4.01 9.77
CA ALA A 17 11.13 3.38 8.70
C ALA A 17 11.84 3.47 7.34
N LYS A 18 12.49 4.60 7.02
CA LYS A 18 13.30 4.73 5.81
C LYS A 18 14.47 3.76 5.78
N GLU A 19 15.24 3.65 6.86
CA GLU A 19 16.36 2.71 6.94
C GLU A 19 15.88 1.25 6.79
N GLN A 20 14.75 0.91 7.42
CA GLN A 20 14.14 -0.41 7.29
C GLN A 20 13.72 -0.73 5.85
N LEU A 21 13.12 0.24 5.14
CA LEU A 21 12.73 0.08 3.73
C LEU A 21 13.96 -0.11 2.83
N LYS A 22 15.02 0.67 3.05
CA LYS A 22 16.29 0.53 2.32
C LYS A 22 16.92 -0.85 2.53
N GLY A 23 17.01 -1.30 3.79
CA GLY A 23 17.53 -2.63 4.13
C GLY A 23 16.74 -3.75 3.47
N SER A 24 15.40 -3.72 3.61
CA SER A 24 14.51 -4.73 3.01
C SER A 24 14.63 -4.77 1.48
N TYR A 25 14.76 -3.61 0.83
CA TYR A 25 14.95 -3.52 -0.60
C TYR A 25 16.28 -4.14 -1.05
N ILE A 26 17.40 -3.80 -0.40
CA ILE A 26 18.72 -4.33 -0.76
C ILE A 26 18.78 -5.86 -0.59
N LEU A 27 18.31 -6.38 0.55
CA LEU A 27 18.27 -7.82 0.81
C LEU A 27 17.37 -8.54 -0.21
N GLY A 28 16.25 -7.93 -0.60
CA GLY A 28 15.37 -8.47 -1.64
C GLY A 28 16.01 -8.59 -3.04
N LEU A 29 17.14 -7.91 -3.29
CA LEU A 29 17.89 -7.97 -4.54
C LEU A 29 18.98 -9.04 -4.56
N GLU A 30 19.14 -9.86 -3.52
CA GLU A 30 20.12 -10.95 -3.51
C GLU A 30 19.74 -12.07 -4.48
N SER A 31 18.44 -12.27 -4.70
CA SER A 31 17.94 -13.26 -5.66
C SER A 31 17.93 -12.71 -7.09
N THR A 32 18.58 -13.44 -8.00
CA THR A 32 18.54 -13.18 -9.45
C THR A 32 17.11 -13.14 -9.99
N SER A 33 16.22 -14.01 -9.51
CA SER A 33 14.82 -14.04 -9.97
C SER A 33 14.05 -12.80 -9.52
N SER A 34 14.24 -12.35 -8.28
CA SER A 34 13.65 -11.11 -7.76
C SER A 34 14.13 -9.88 -8.53
N ARG A 35 15.43 -9.82 -8.84
CA ARG A 35 16.03 -8.77 -9.68
C ARG A 35 15.43 -8.75 -11.08
N MET A 36 15.38 -9.90 -11.74
CA MET A 36 14.82 -10.03 -13.08
C MET A 36 13.35 -9.60 -13.13
N PHE A 37 12.54 -10.03 -12.16
CA PHE A 37 11.13 -9.68 -12.09
C PHE A 37 10.90 -8.17 -11.88
N SER A 38 11.70 -7.55 -11.00
CA SER A 38 11.65 -6.11 -10.77
C SER A 38 12.01 -5.32 -12.03
N ASN A 39 13.07 -5.73 -12.73
CA ASN A 39 13.51 -5.11 -13.98
C ASN A 39 12.46 -5.27 -15.09
N GLY A 40 11.91 -6.47 -15.27
CA GLY A 40 10.88 -6.75 -16.26
C GLY A 40 9.66 -5.85 -16.09
N LYS A 41 9.13 -5.72 -14.86
CA LYS A 41 8.03 -4.77 -14.57
C LYS A 41 8.42 -3.32 -14.88
N SER A 42 9.63 -2.93 -14.50
CA SER A 42 10.08 -1.54 -14.67
C SER A 42 10.20 -1.15 -16.15
N VAL A 43 10.75 -2.04 -16.98
CA VAL A 43 10.80 -1.84 -18.44
C VAL A 43 9.39 -1.83 -19.02
N LEU A 44 8.55 -2.80 -18.67
CA LEU A 44 7.18 -2.90 -19.20
C LEU A 44 6.34 -1.64 -18.94
N PHE A 45 6.40 -1.08 -17.72
CA PHE A 45 5.55 0.05 -17.34
C PHE A 45 6.19 1.43 -17.53
N LYS A 46 7.52 1.53 -17.57
CA LYS A 46 8.24 2.80 -17.48
C LYS A 46 9.40 2.94 -18.47
N ASP A 47 9.61 1.94 -19.32
CA ASP A 47 10.70 1.86 -20.30
C ASP A 47 12.08 2.23 -19.72
N LYS A 48 12.31 1.79 -18.48
CA LYS A 48 13.58 2.06 -17.79
C LYS A 48 13.88 1.02 -16.73
N ILE A 49 15.16 0.78 -16.50
CA ILE A 49 15.65 0.02 -15.34
C ILE A 49 16.00 1.01 -14.24
N ASN A 50 15.46 0.82 -13.04
CA ASN A 50 15.90 1.62 -11.88
C ASN A 50 17.07 0.89 -11.22
N THR A 51 18.19 1.58 -11.08
CA THR A 51 19.32 1.07 -10.30
C THR A 51 18.96 1.04 -8.81
N PRO A 52 19.67 0.24 -7.99
CA PRO A 52 19.47 0.28 -6.55
C PRO A 52 19.61 1.70 -5.98
N SER A 53 20.60 2.46 -6.44
CA SER A 53 20.82 3.85 -6.05
C SER A 53 19.62 4.75 -6.35
N ASP A 54 18.99 4.61 -7.53
CA ASP A 54 17.79 5.40 -7.88
C ASP A 54 16.64 5.18 -6.89
N VAL A 55 16.44 3.93 -6.48
CA VAL A 55 15.36 3.58 -5.55
C VAL A 55 15.69 4.06 -4.14
N ILE A 56 16.93 3.89 -3.70
CA ILE A 56 17.41 4.39 -2.40
C ILE A 56 17.26 5.91 -2.31
N SER A 57 17.70 6.67 -3.32
CA SER A 57 17.56 8.13 -3.33
C SER A 57 16.10 8.57 -3.30
N ARG A 58 15.18 7.83 -3.93
CA ARG A 58 13.74 8.10 -3.82
C ARG A 58 13.21 7.90 -2.41
N ILE A 59 13.64 6.83 -1.72
CA ILE A 59 13.28 6.58 -0.31
C ILE A 59 13.81 7.70 0.58
N ASP A 60 15.06 8.11 0.39
CA ASP A 60 15.67 9.19 1.18
C ASP A 60 14.95 10.53 0.97
N SER A 61 14.43 10.77 -0.24
CA SER A 61 13.67 11.98 -0.58
C SER A 61 12.30 12.09 0.09
N ILE A 62 11.80 11.05 0.78
CA ILE A 62 10.49 11.08 1.44
C ILE A 62 10.53 12.11 2.58
N ASN A 63 9.57 13.00 2.67
CA ASN A 63 9.46 13.98 3.74
C ASN A 63 8.02 14.01 4.29
N HIS A 64 7.79 14.76 5.36
CA HIS A 64 6.46 14.85 5.97
C HIS A 64 5.42 15.37 4.98
N GLU A 65 5.74 16.38 4.17
CA GLU A 65 4.81 16.92 3.17
C GLU A 65 4.31 15.85 2.19
N LYS A 66 5.22 15.01 1.66
CA LYS A 66 4.85 13.88 0.78
C LYS A 66 3.96 12.88 1.51
N ILE A 67 4.24 12.60 2.78
CA ILE A 67 3.43 11.69 3.60
C ILE A 67 2.03 12.27 3.80
N GLU A 68 1.93 13.52 4.24
CA GLU A 68 0.66 14.23 4.44
C GLU A 68 -0.18 14.22 3.15
N LYS A 69 0.45 14.50 2.01
CA LYS A 69 -0.22 14.44 0.70
C LYS A 69 -0.79 13.05 0.39
N VAL A 70 -0.02 11.98 0.65
CA VAL A 70 -0.53 10.61 0.46
C VAL A 70 -1.69 10.33 1.42
N MET A 71 -1.59 10.76 2.69
CA MET A 71 -2.65 10.58 3.69
C MET A 71 -3.97 11.25 3.27
N ASP A 72 -3.92 12.46 2.70
CA ASP A 72 -5.07 13.14 2.09
C ASP A 72 -5.67 12.37 0.92
N MET A 73 -4.80 11.86 0.04
CA MET A 73 -5.23 11.18 -1.18
C MET A 73 -5.84 9.80 -0.91
N THR A 74 -5.40 9.09 0.13
CA THR A 74 -5.74 7.68 0.32
C THR A 74 -6.58 7.38 1.56
N PHE A 75 -6.38 8.06 2.69
CA PHE A 75 -6.94 7.63 3.97
C PHE A 75 -7.96 8.61 4.58
N ARG A 76 -7.79 9.92 4.40
CA ARG A 76 -8.65 10.93 5.04
C ARG A 76 -10.07 10.95 4.53
N LYS A 77 -10.29 10.50 3.30
CA LYS A 77 -11.63 10.39 2.71
C LYS A 77 -12.44 9.21 3.26
N GLY A 78 -11.86 8.40 4.15
CA GLY A 78 -12.53 7.25 4.76
C GLY A 78 -12.33 5.96 3.97
N ILE A 79 -13.13 4.95 4.30
CA ILE A 79 -13.11 3.65 3.63
C ILE A 79 -14.12 3.71 2.48
N TYR A 80 -13.65 3.56 1.26
CA TYR A 80 -14.51 3.54 0.07
C TYR A 80 -15.11 2.16 -0.22
N ASN A 81 -14.30 1.12 -0.03
CA ASN A 81 -14.65 -0.24 -0.39
C ASN A 81 -14.26 -1.15 0.77
N SER A 82 -15.12 -2.11 1.08
CA SER A 82 -14.86 -3.15 2.08
C SER A 82 -15.25 -4.50 1.51
N ALA A 83 -14.51 -5.54 1.88
CA ALA A 83 -14.81 -6.92 1.53
C ALA A 83 -14.76 -7.75 2.81
N PHE A 84 -15.65 -8.73 2.91
CA PHE A 84 -15.75 -9.62 4.06
C PHE A 84 -15.96 -11.04 3.58
N VAL A 85 -15.25 -11.98 4.21
CA VAL A 85 -15.33 -13.41 3.93
C VAL A 85 -15.60 -14.11 5.25
N GLY A 86 -16.72 -14.81 5.33
CA GLY A 86 -17.14 -15.48 6.55
C GLY A 86 -18.44 -16.24 6.35
N LYS A 87 -18.79 -17.07 7.32
CA LYS A 87 -19.99 -17.90 7.27
C LYS A 87 -21.28 -17.09 7.46
N ASP A 88 -21.20 -15.97 8.17
CA ASP A 88 -22.35 -15.15 8.52
C ASP A 88 -22.36 -13.83 7.74
N SER A 89 -23.14 -13.79 6.66
CA SER A 89 -23.33 -12.61 5.83
C SER A 89 -24.23 -11.56 6.47
N THR A 90 -24.95 -11.88 7.56
CA THR A 90 -25.87 -10.95 8.21
C THR A 90 -25.16 -9.86 9.01
N LEU A 91 -23.94 -10.15 9.49
CA LEU A 91 -23.10 -9.22 10.24
C LEU A 91 -22.81 -7.92 9.47
N LEU A 92 -22.69 -7.98 8.14
CA LEU A 92 -22.43 -6.80 7.30
C LEU A 92 -23.62 -5.84 7.26
N LYS A 93 -24.84 -6.39 7.28
CA LYS A 93 -26.08 -5.61 7.23
C LYS A 93 -26.30 -4.85 8.54
N ASP A 94 -25.90 -5.44 9.65
CA ASP A 94 -25.97 -4.78 10.96
C ASP A 94 -24.97 -3.62 11.12
N ILE A 95 -23.82 -3.71 10.44
CA ILE A 95 -22.74 -2.71 10.54
C ILE A 95 -22.94 -1.54 9.55
N TYR A 96 -23.50 -1.77 8.36
CA TYR A 96 -23.63 -0.75 7.29
C TYR A 96 -25.07 -0.60 6.78
N LYS A 97 -26.00 -0.31 7.68
CA LYS A 97 -27.46 -0.30 7.43
C LYS A 97 -27.97 0.54 6.24
N ASP A 98 -27.23 1.56 5.78
CA ASP A 98 -27.80 2.56 4.84
C ASP A 98 -26.98 2.87 3.57
N ASN A 99 -25.84 2.21 3.29
CA ASN A 99 -24.99 2.54 2.11
C ASN A 99 -24.26 1.32 1.50
N LEU A 100 -24.96 0.20 1.30
CA LEU A 100 -24.37 -1.00 0.69
C LEU A 100 -25.00 -1.29 -0.68
N ASP A 101 -24.25 -1.02 -1.75
CA ASP A 101 -24.43 -1.74 -3.02
C ASP A 101 -23.74 -3.12 -2.88
N GLU A 102 -24.54 -4.13 -2.55
CA GLU A 102 -24.03 -5.48 -2.27
C GLU A 102 -23.72 -6.23 -3.58
N PHE A 103 -22.44 -6.57 -3.81
CA PHE A 103 -22.03 -7.46 -4.90
C PHE A 103 -21.68 -8.84 -4.32
N SER A 104 -22.49 -9.86 -4.64
CA SER A 104 -22.24 -11.23 -4.23
C SER A 104 -21.76 -12.08 -5.41
N PHE A 105 -20.63 -12.77 -5.23
CA PHE A 105 -20.19 -13.79 -6.18
C PHE A 105 -21.02 -15.05 -5.96
N ASN A 106 -22.13 -15.19 -6.70
CA ASN A 106 -22.87 -16.45 -6.74
C ASN A 106 -21.98 -17.52 -7.38
N HIS A 107 -21.70 -18.57 -6.62
CA HIS A 107 -20.94 -19.72 -7.08
C HIS A 107 -21.78 -20.50 -8.09
N THR A 108 -21.83 -20.05 -9.34
CA THR A 108 -22.22 -20.94 -10.43
C THR A 108 -21.12 -21.98 -10.53
N LYS A 109 -21.41 -23.18 -10.03
CA LYS A 109 -20.56 -24.36 -10.22
C LYS A 109 -20.20 -24.45 -11.70
N MET A 110 -18.91 -24.34 -11.98
CA MET A 110 -18.34 -24.78 -13.25
C MET A 110 -18.34 -26.31 -13.28
#